data_AF-A0A514LJD1-F1
#
_entry.id   AF-A0A514LJD1-F1
#
_cell.length_a   1.000
_cell.length_b   1.000
_cell.length_c   1.000
_cell.angle_alpha   90.00
_cell.angle_beta   90.00
_cell.angle_gamma   90.00
#
_symmetry.space_group_name_H-M   'P 1'
#
loop_
_entity.id
_entity.type
_entity.pdbx_description
1 polymer ?
#
loop_
_entity_poly.entity_id
_entity_poly.type
_entity_poly.pdbx_seq_one_letter_code
_entity_poly.pdbx_strand_id
1 'polypeptide(L)'
;MVDGGYRERSHIVSYMNEQNIVSEARNTAMTMAQDNFNSSLSMNAQNVRNIHLQMALQQFGLQSRYSDFIESKGWDYTPNASIQEQLHALKVFQQMYYNL
;
A
#
# COMPACT_ATOMS: atom_id res chain seq x y z
N MET A 1 49.45 -6.54 24.17
CA MET A 1 48.44 -5.53 23.81
C MET A 1 47.61 -6.14 22.68
N VAL A 2 46.39 -6.56 22.99
CA VAL A 2 45.46 -7.13 22.00
C VAL A 2 44.54 -6.00 21.59
N ASP A 3 44.65 -5.57 20.33
CA ASP A 3 43.81 -4.56 19.72
C ASP A 3 42.44 -5.18 19.41
N GLY A 4 41.47 -4.94 20.30
CA GLY A 4 40.11 -5.43 20.20
C GLY A 4 39.25 -4.53 19.31
N GLY A 5 39.44 -4.61 18.00
CA GLY A 5 38.60 -3.93 17.01
C GLY A 5 37.30 -4.70 16.73
N TYR A 6 36.30 -4.59 17.60
CA TYR A 6 34.93 -4.99 17.24
C TYR A 6 34.36 -3.95 16.28
N ARG A 7 34.39 -4.23 14.97
CA ARG A 7 33.56 -3.52 13.99
C ARG A 7 32.09 -3.82 14.31
N GLU A 8 31.40 -2.87 14.93
CA GLU A 8 29.94 -2.87 14.96
C GLU A 8 29.43 -2.86 13.51
N ARG A 9 28.85 -3.97 13.09
CA ARG A 9 27.96 -3.97 11.93
C ARG A 9 26.74 -3.16 12.36
N SER A 10 26.60 -1.94 11.87
CA SER A 10 25.34 -1.21 12.03
C SER A 10 24.26 -2.03 11.35
N HIS A 11 23.43 -2.70 12.15
CA HIS A 11 22.18 -3.25 11.67
C HIS A 11 21.36 -2.06 11.17
N ILE A 12 21.33 -1.85 9.85
CA ILE A 12 20.43 -0.85 9.26
C ILE A 12 19.02 -1.44 9.43
N VAL A 13 18.40 -1.11 10.56
CA VAL A 13 16.96 -1.20 10.69
C VAL A 13 16.42 -0.13 9.75
N SER A 14 15.93 -0.55 8.58
CA SER A 14 15.22 0.34 7.68
C SER A 14 13.89 0.68 8.34
N TYR A 15 13.85 1.78 9.09
CA TYR A 15 12.60 2.31 9.61
C TYR A 15 11.67 2.63 8.44
N MET A 16 10.43 2.17 8.49
CA MET A 16 9.41 2.59 7.53
C MET A 16 9.30 4.11 7.60
N ASN A 17 9.44 4.78 6.46
CA ASN A 17 9.23 6.21 6.40
C ASN A 17 7.72 6.53 6.51
N GLU A 18 7.38 7.78 6.81
CA GLU A 18 5.98 8.21 6.98
C GLU A 18 5.12 7.88 5.76
N GLN A 19 5.65 8.01 4.55
CA GLN A 19 4.96 7.67 3.31
C GLN A 19 4.61 6.18 3.26
N ASN A 20 5.53 5.29 3.66
CA ASN A 20 5.26 3.86 3.72
C ASN A 20 4.20 3.54 4.77
N ILE A 21 4.26 4.17 5.94
CA ILE A 21 3.27 3.96 7.02
C ILE A 21 1.87 4.35 6.54
N VAL A 22 1.73 5.51 5.92
CA VAL A 22 0.44 6.01 5.43
C VAL A 22 -0.08 5.17 4.26
N SER A 23 0.79 4.79 3.32
CA SER A 23 0.40 3.90 2.22
C SER A 23 -0.08 2.54 2.72
N GLU A 24 0.61 1.98 3.71
CA GLU A 24 0.20 0.71 4.33
C GLU A 24 -1.12 0.87 5.08
N ALA A 25 -1.31 1.99 5.79
CA ALA A 25 -2.57 2.28 6.49
C ALA A 25 -3.75 2.43 5.51
N ARG A 26 -3.55 3.09 4.36
CA ARG A 26 -4.54 3.19 3.28
C ARG A 26 -4.92 1.81 2.75
N ASN A 27 -3.93 0.98 2.45
CA ASN A 27 -4.13 -0.37 1.90
C ASN A 27 -4.82 -1.28 2.93
N THR A 28 -4.37 -1.23 4.19
CA THR A 28 -5.00 -1.98 5.28
C THR A 28 -6.47 -1.59 5.43
N ALA A 29 -6.78 -0.28 5.45
CA ALA A 29 -8.17 0.18 5.53
C ALA A 29 -9.02 -0.31 4.34
N MET A 30 -8.49 -0.29 3.13
CA MET A 30 -9.16 -0.82 1.94
C MET A 30 -9.45 -2.32 2.06
N THR A 31 -8.45 -3.12 2.43
CA THR A 31 -8.58 -4.57 2.56
C THR A 31 -9.58 -4.94 3.66
N MET A 32 -9.50 -4.28 4.82
CA MET A 32 -10.47 -4.53 5.89
C MET A 32 -11.89 -4.16 5.48
N ALA A 33 -12.08 -3.06 4.73
CA ALA A 33 -13.39 -2.67 4.23
C ALA A 33 -13.96 -3.76 3.31
N GLN A 34 -13.14 -4.29 2.42
CA GLN A 34 -13.50 -5.38 1.52
C GLN A 34 -13.82 -6.67 2.28
N ASP A 35 -13.01 -7.04 3.27
CA ASP A 35 -13.22 -8.24 4.09
C ASP A 35 -14.53 -8.17 4.86
N ASN A 36 -14.83 -7.01 5.43
CA ASN A 36 -16.08 -6.78 6.15
C ASN A 36 -17.29 -6.81 5.23
N PHE A 37 -17.21 -6.16 4.08
CA PHE A 37 -18.28 -6.22 3.09
C PHE A 37 -18.53 -7.66 2.65
N ASN A 38 -17.49 -8.39 2.26
CA ASN A 38 -17.59 -9.78 1.83
C ASN A 38 -18.14 -10.70 2.93
N SER A 39 -17.68 -10.52 4.17
CA SER A 39 -18.19 -11.26 5.33
C SER A 39 -19.69 -11.01 5.50
N SER A 40 -20.16 -9.78 5.36
CA SER A 40 -21.59 -9.46 5.50
C SER A 40 -22.49 -10.22 4.53
N LEU A 41 -22.01 -10.55 3.33
CA LEU A 41 -22.78 -11.26 2.30
C LEU A 41 -23.13 -12.70 2.72
N SER A 42 -22.30 -13.32 3.57
CA SER A 42 -22.48 -14.70 4.02
C SER A 42 -23.10 -14.85 5.42
N MET A 43 -23.35 -13.74 6.13
CA MET A 43 -23.84 -13.79 7.51
C MET A 43 -25.36 -14.02 7.59
N ASN A 44 -25.76 -15.10 8.28
CA ASN A 44 -27.17 -15.40 8.52
C ASN A 44 -27.81 -14.49 9.57
N ALA A 45 -27.07 -14.13 10.62
CA ALA A 45 -27.58 -13.30 11.70
C ALA A 45 -27.58 -11.82 11.27
N GLN A 46 -28.76 -11.20 11.20
CA GLN A 46 -28.92 -9.82 10.69
C GLN A 46 -28.10 -8.79 11.49
N ASN A 47 -27.99 -8.96 12.81
CA ASN A 47 -27.19 -8.08 13.64
C ASN A 47 -25.69 -8.15 13.27
N VAL A 48 -25.16 -9.35 13.05
CA VAL A 48 -23.75 -9.56 12.66
C VAL A 48 -23.51 -8.99 11.26
N ARG A 49 -24.41 -9.25 10.31
CA ARG A 49 -24.39 -8.66 8.96
C ARG A 49 -24.31 -7.13 9.02
N ASN A 50 -25.18 -6.50 9.81
CA ASN A 50 -25.23 -5.04 9.94
C ASN A 50 -23.94 -4.48 10.54
N ILE A 51 -23.36 -5.15 11.54
CA ILE A 51 -22.09 -4.74 12.14
C ILE A 51 -20.97 -4.75 11.08
N HIS A 52 -20.84 -5.82 10.29
CA HIS A 52 -19.85 -5.89 9.21
C HIS A 52 -20.07 -4.79 8.15
N LEU A 53 -21.31 -4.50 7.74
CA LEU A 53 -21.60 -3.41 6.81
C LEU A 53 -21.17 -2.05 7.37
N GLN A 54 -21.42 -1.79 8.64
CA GLN A 54 -21.00 -0.55 9.30
C GLN A 54 -19.47 -0.44 9.41
N MET A 55 -18.78 -1.54 9.75
CA MET A 55 -17.32 -1.55 9.78
C MET A 55 -16.72 -1.31 8.39
N ALA A 56 -17.30 -1.92 7.35
CA ALA A 56 -16.87 -1.69 5.97
C ALA A 56 -16.97 -0.21 5.58
N LEU A 57 -18.09 0.44 5.90
CA LEU A 57 -18.29 1.86 5.63
C LEU A 57 -17.28 2.74 6.39
N GLN A 58 -17.04 2.44 7.67
CA GLN A 58 -16.06 3.18 8.47
C GLN A 58 -14.64 3.05 7.91
N GLN A 59 -14.25 1.85 7.49
CA GLN A 59 -12.91 1.58 6.95
C GLN A 59 -12.72 2.18 5.54
N PHE A 60 -13.78 2.19 4.73
CA PHE A 60 -13.78 2.96 3.48
C PHE A 60 -13.55 4.45 3.73
N GLY A 61 -14.19 5.02 4.77
CA GLY A 61 -13.93 6.39 5.20
C GLY A 61 -12.49 6.65 5.63
N LEU A 62 -11.86 5.71 6.33
CA LEU A 62 -10.43 5.79 6.69
C LEU A 62 -9.52 5.73 5.47
N GLN A 63 -9.81 4.81 4.53
CA GLN A 63 -9.07 4.70 3.27
C GLN A 63 -9.10 6.03 2.50
N SER A 64 -10.26 6.69 2.40
CA SER A 64 -10.40 8.00 1.76
C SER A 64 -9.52 9.05 2.44
N ARG A 65 -9.54 9.13 3.77
CA ARG A 65 -8.73 10.10 4.52
C ARG A 65 -7.22 9.91 4.32
N TYR A 66 -6.76 8.66 4.24
CA TYR A 66 -5.36 8.40 3.92
C TYR A 66 -5.03 8.77 2.46
N SER A 67 -5.95 8.53 1.53
CA SER A 67 -5.84 9.00 0.14
C SER A 67 -5.68 10.52 0.07
N ASP A 68 -6.57 11.28 0.72
CA ASP A 68 -6.51 12.74 0.75
C ASP A 68 -5.21 13.25 1.39
N PHE A 69 -4.74 12.57 2.44
CA PHE A 69 -3.47 12.92 3.08
C PHE A 69 -2.28 12.67 2.14
N ILE A 70 -2.22 11.52 1.47
CA ILE A 70 -1.18 11.20 0.48
C ILE A 70 -1.15 12.26 -0.64
N GLU A 71 -2.31 12.64 -1.17
CA GLU A 71 -2.44 13.68 -2.19
C GLU A 71 -1.93 15.03 -1.68
N SER A 72 -2.34 15.44 -0.47
CA SER A 72 -1.91 16.71 0.14
C SER A 72 -0.39 16.80 0.36
N LYS A 73 0.30 15.67 0.46
CA LYS A 73 1.75 15.57 0.64
C LYS A 73 2.50 15.45 -0.70
N GLY A 74 1.78 15.33 -1.82
CA GLY A 74 2.37 15.07 -3.13
C GLY A 74 3.02 13.69 -3.23
N TRP A 75 2.64 12.75 -2.35
CA TRP A 75 3.23 11.41 -2.29
C TRP A 75 2.69 10.46 -3.36
N ASP A 76 1.63 10.86 -4.08
CA ASP A 76 1.07 10.12 -5.23
C ASP A 76 1.59 10.64 -6.58
N TYR A 77 2.79 11.26 -6.60
CA TYR A 77 3.36 11.75 -7.85
C TYR A 77 3.64 10.58 -8.80
N THR A 78 2.84 10.52 -9.86
CA THR A 78 3.11 9.67 -11.01
C THR A 78 3.57 10.56 -12.16
N PRO A 79 4.77 10.35 -12.73
CA PRO A 79 5.23 11.14 -13.86
C PRO A 79 4.28 10.94 -15.05
N ASN A 80 3.80 12.05 -15.61
CA ASN A 80 3.04 12.05 -16.85
C ASN A 80 3.98 11.71 -18.01
N ALA A 81 4.19 10.42 -18.26
CA ALA A 81 4.92 9.95 -19.44
C ALA A 81 4.05 10.12 -20.68
N SER A 82 4.63 10.63 -21.77
CA SER A 82 3.99 10.60 -23.07
C SER A 82 3.73 9.15 -23.50
N ILE A 83 2.76 8.95 -24.41
CA ILE A 83 2.46 7.63 -24.98
C ILE A 83 3.74 6.98 -25.55
N GLN A 84 4.63 7.77 -26.15
CA GLN A 84 5.87 7.26 -26.74
C GLN A 84 6.84 6.74 -25.67
N GLU A 85 6.98 7.45 -24.54
CA GLU A 85 7.82 7.01 -23.42
C GLU A 85 7.26 5.75 -22.75
N GLN A 86 5.93 5.67 -22.60
CA GLN A 86 5.26 4.47 -22.08
C GLN A 86 5.48 3.25 -22.99
N LEU A 87 5.32 3.43 -24.32
CA LEU A 87 5.58 2.38 -25.31
C LEU A 87 7.05 1.96 -25.34
N HIS A 88 7.97 2.91 -25.19
CA HIS A 88 9.40 2.61 -25.14
C HIS A 88 9.75 1.80 -23.88
N ALA A 89 9.26 2.22 -22.71
CA ALA A 89 9.44 1.48 -21.46
C ALA A 89 8.88 0.05 -21.56
N LEU A 90 7.69 -0.12 -22.15
CA LEU A 90 7.10 -1.43 -22.39
C LEU A 90 7.97 -2.30 -23.30
N LYS A 91 8.48 -1.76 -24.42
CA LYS A 91 9.37 -2.49 -25.34
C LYS A 91 10.65 -2.94 -24.66
N VAL A 92 11.27 -2.06 -23.87
CA VAL A 92 12.50 -2.36 -23.12
C VAL A 92 12.23 -3.47 -22.10
N PHE A 93 11.11 -3.41 -21.37
CA PHE A 93 10.69 -4.47 -20.46
C PHE A 93 10.46 -5.79 -21.19
N GLN A 94 9.76 -5.76 -22.33
CA GLN A 94 9.52 -6.97 -23.13
C GLN A 94 10.82 -7.61 -23.62
N GLN A 95 11.79 -6.81 -24.08
CA GLN A 95 13.11 -7.30 -24.48
C GLN A 95 13.89 -7.92 -23.32
N MET A 96 13.78 -7.36 -22.11
CA MET A 96 14.47 -7.91 -20.94
C MET A 96 13.92 -9.27 -20.50
N TYR A 97 12.60 -9.49 -20.62
CA TYR A 97 11.94 -10.63 -19.97
C TYR A 97 11.27 -11.63 -20.93
N TYR A 98 11.13 -11.31 -22.22
CA TYR A 98 10.38 -12.12 -23.19
C TYR A 98 11.14 -12.37 -24.50
N ASN A 99 12.48 -12.50 -24.47
CA ASN A 99 13.29 -12.86 -25.65
C ASN A 99 12.60 -13.93 -26.54
N LEU A 100 12.12 -13.49 -27.71
CA LEU A 100 11.89 -14.31 -28.90
C LEU A 100 12.98 -13.97 -29.91
#